data_AF-A0A954I5Z8-F1
#
_entry.id   AF-A0A954I5Z8-F1
#
_cell.length_a   1.000
_cell.length_b   1.000
_cell.length_c   1.000
_cell.angle_alpha   90.00
_cell.angle_beta   90.00
_cell.angle_gamma   90.00
#
_symmetry.space_group_name_H-M   'P 1'
#
loop_
_entity.id
_entity.type
_entity.pdbx_description
1 polymer ?
#
loop_
_entity_poly.entity_id
_entity_poly.type
_entity_poly.pdbx_seq_one_letter_code
_entity_poly.pdbx_strand_id
1 'polypeptide(L)'
;MNPTSSLRRRTFLMATAAASCGLPRLLRGALPDEGAITWHDVRDWGVEGCGFDDTEKYFDRLPGRAKGVVREAVWNLSRHSSGMLVRFRSDASSIHADYAVTSSNLAMPHMPATGV
;
A
#
# COMPACT_ATOMS: atom_id res chain seq x y z
N MET A 1 -28.29 -36.62 -19.15
CA MET A 1 -26.86 -36.30 -19.03
C MET A 1 -26.67 -35.40 -17.81
N ASN A 2 -26.09 -35.94 -16.74
CA ASN A 2 -25.58 -35.20 -15.58
C ASN A 2 -24.30 -34.40 -15.97
N PRO A 3 -23.73 -33.49 -15.14
CA PRO A 3 -24.28 -32.82 -13.95
C PRO A 3 -23.91 -31.31 -13.76
N THR A 4 -24.67 -30.69 -12.85
CA THR A 4 -24.41 -29.62 -11.84
C THR A 4 -22.97 -29.10 -11.57
N SER A 5 -22.82 -27.80 -11.24
CA SER A 5 -22.79 -27.32 -9.84
C SER A 5 -22.28 -25.86 -9.71
N SER A 6 -23.13 -24.99 -9.16
CA SER A 6 -22.76 -23.72 -8.54
C SER A 6 -22.55 -24.00 -7.06
N LEU A 7 -21.31 -23.91 -6.56
CA LEU A 7 -21.00 -24.09 -5.15
C LEU A 7 -20.85 -22.72 -4.46
N ARG A 8 -21.96 -22.23 -3.91
CA ARG A 8 -21.96 -21.35 -2.73
C ARG A 8 -21.79 -22.23 -1.49
N ARG A 9 -20.62 -22.21 -0.85
CA ARG A 9 -20.42 -22.85 0.46
C ARG A 9 -20.66 -21.83 1.59
N ARG A 10 -21.94 -21.61 1.91
CA ARG A 10 -22.37 -21.20 3.26
C ARG A 10 -23.00 -22.42 3.89
N THR A 11 -22.22 -23.18 4.66
CA THR A 11 -22.74 -24.26 5.50
C THR A 11 -22.55 -23.82 6.94
N PHE A 12 -23.65 -23.37 7.53
CA PHE A 12 -23.82 -23.12 8.95
C PHE A 12 -24.44 -24.40 9.54
N LEU A 13 -23.77 -25.05 10.49
CA LEU A 13 -24.44 -25.96 11.42
C LEU A 13 -23.78 -25.82 12.80
N MET A 14 -24.62 -25.44 13.76
CA MET A 14 -24.36 -25.36 15.20
C MET A 14 -24.19 -26.75 15.81
N ALA A 15 -23.28 -26.88 16.79
CA ALA A 15 -23.36 -27.88 17.84
C ALA A 15 -22.83 -27.29 19.16
N THR A 16 -23.68 -27.37 20.18
CA THR A 16 -23.54 -26.87 21.55
C THR A 16 -22.85 -27.88 22.47
N ALA A 17 -22.07 -27.43 23.46
CA ALA A 17 -22.16 -27.85 24.87
C ALA A 17 -21.15 -27.11 25.75
N ALA A 18 -21.63 -26.62 26.90
CA ALA A 18 -20.84 -25.95 27.93
C ALA A 18 -20.12 -26.97 28.84
N ALA A 19 -18.86 -26.71 29.18
CA ALA A 19 -18.23 -27.23 30.38
C ALA A 19 -17.11 -26.27 30.83
N SER A 20 -17.23 -25.85 32.07
CA SER A 20 -16.35 -25.00 32.85
C SER A 20 -14.91 -25.53 32.94
N CYS A 21 -13.93 -24.67 32.65
CA CYS A 21 -12.76 -24.52 33.50
C CYS A 21 -12.08 -23.20 33.11
N GLY A 22 -12.02 -22.26 34.06
CA GLY A 22 -11.24 -21.05 33.88
C GLY A 22 -9.78 -21.43 33.73
N LEU A 23 -9.31 -21.55 32.49
CA LEU A 23 -7.90 -21.44 32.23
C LEU A 23 -7.53 -20.00 32.62
N PRO A 24 -6.53 -19.79 33.49
CA PRO A 24 -5.94 -18.48 33.56
C PRO A 24 -5.54 -18.15 32.13
N ARG A 25 -6.10 -17.05 31.60
CA ARG A 25 -5.58 -16.40 30.40
C ARG A 25 -4.18 -16.00 30.79
N LEU A 26 -3.25 -16.96 30.64
CA LEU A 26 -1.83 -16.74 30.73
C LEU A 26 -1.65 -15.47 29.94
N LEU A 27 -1.25 -14.41 30.65
CA LEU A 27 -0.84 -13.18 30.05
C LEU A 27 0.23 -13.61 29.05
N ARG A 28 -0.19 -13.79 27.81
CA ARG A 28 0.71 -13.85 26.67
C ARG A 28 1.19 -12.42 26.59
N GLY A 29 2.10 -12.07 27.49
CA GLY A 29 3.00 -10.97 27.26
C GLY A 29 3.57 -11.29 25.90
N ALA A 30 3.16 -10.50 24.91
CA ALA A 30 3.86 -10.48 23.66
C ALA A 30 5.30 -10.18 24.06
N LEU A 31 6.16 -11.19 23.92
CA LEU A 31 7.59 -10.93 23.91
C LEU A 31 7.78 -9.85 22.85
N PRO A 32 8.57 -8.79 23.10
CA PRO A 32 8.92 -7.86 22.04
C PRO A 32 9.40 -8.72 20.87
N ASP A 33 8.77 -8.55 19.71
CA ASP A 33 9.20 -9.28 18.51
C ASP A 33 10.57 -8.72 18.17
N GLU A 34 11.61 -9.44 18.58
CA GLU A 34 13.02 -9.14 18.34
C GLU A 34 13.25 -9.16 16.82
N GLY A 35 12.89 -8.05 16.15
CA GLY A 35 12.96 -7.90 14.70
C GLY A 35 11.64 -7.68 13.94
N ALA A 36 10.50 -7.40 14.60
CA ALA A 36 9.27 -7.02 13.86
C ALA A 36 9.51 -5.76 13.03
N ILE A 37 9.39 -5.89 11.70
CA ILE A 37 9.26 -4.72 10.84
C ILE A 37 7.87 -4.12 11.09
N THR A 38 7.84 -2.91 11.64
CA THR A 38 6.60 -2.13 11.75
C THR A 38 6.43 -1.31 10.47
N TRP A 39 5.38 -1.63 9.70
CA TRP A 39 5.05 -0.92 8.47
C TRP A 39 4.21 0.32 8.77
N HIS A 40 4.58 1.42 8.14
CA HIS A 40 3.85 2.69 8.22
C HIS A 40 3.54 3.20 6.82
N ASP A 41 2.34 3.74 6.62
CA ASP A 41 1.97 4.34 5.35
C ASP A 41 2.42 5.80 5.30
N VAL A 42 3.19 6.15 4.29
CA VAL A 42 3.68 7.53 4.09
C VAL A 42 2.55 8.54 3.87
N ARG A 43 1.35 8.07 3.51
CA ARG A 43 0.14 8.89 3.37
C ARG A 43 -0.34 9.46 4.71
N ASP A 44 0.03 8.84 5.83
CA ASP A 44 -0.43 9.26 7.15
C ASP A 44 0.19 10.60 7.59
N TRP A 45 1.41 10.92 7.12
CA TRP A 45 2.09 12.19 7.44
C TRP A 45 2.39 13.06 6.22
N GLY A 46 2.18 12.56 5.00
CA GLY A 46 2.21 13.36 3.78
C GLY A 46 3.51 13.33 2.99
N VAL A 47 3.44 13.94 1.80
CA VAL A 47 4.52 14.01 0.82
C VAL A 47 4.79 15.48 0.52
N GLU A 48 6.08 15.84 0.47
CA GLU A 48 6.55 17.16 0.07
C GLU A 48 6.86 17.22 -1.43
N GLY A 49 6.91 18.42 -2.00
CA GLY A 49 7.17 18.62 -3.43
C GLY A 49 5.92 18.46 -4.31
N CYS A 50 4.74 18.32 -3.70
CA CYS A 50 3.45 18.32 -4.38
C CYS A 50 2.99 19.76 -4.64
N GLY A 51 2.60 20.07 -5.88
CA GLY A 51 2.04 21.39 -6.20
C GLY A 51 0.53 21.50 -5.97
N PHE A 52 -0.17 20.38 -5.83
CA PHE A 52 -1.63 20.29 -5.77
C PHE A 52 -2.07 19.12 -4.90
N ASP A 53 -3.24 19.27 -4.27
CA ASP A 53 -3.83 18.24 -3.40
C ASP A 53 -5.00 17.49 -4.08
N ASP A 54 -5.57 18.04 -5.15
CA ASP A 54 -6.72 17.47 -5.86
C ASP A 54 -6.31 16.58 -7.05
N THR A 55 -5.45 15.60 -6.80
CA THR A 55 -4.85 14.70 -7.81
C THR A 55 -5.70 13.44 -8.06
N GLU A 56 -5.58 12.81 -9.25
CA GLU A 56 -6.28 11.52 -9.50
C GLU A 56 -5.64 10.37 -8.71
N LYS A 57 -4.31 10.32 -8.68
CA LYS A 57 -3.54 9.43 -7.79
C LYS A 57 -2.73 10.25 -6.81
N TYR A 58 -2.53 9.68 -5.62
CA TYR A 58 -1.84 10.35 -4.52
C TYR A 58 -0.44 10.89 -4.89
N PHE A 59 0.29 10.21 -5.78
CA PHE A 59 1.62 10.62 -6.22
C PHE A 59 1.65 11.29 -7.62
N ASP A 60 0.50 11.72 -8.15
CA ASP A 60 0.47 12.49 -9.39
C ASP A 60 0.86 13.95 -9.12
N ARG A 61 1.49 14.60 -10.10
CA ARG A 61 1.94 16.00 -9.98
C ARG A 61 0.92 17.03 -10.45
N LEU A 62 -0.06 16.62 -11.25
CA LEU A 62 -1.12 17.50 -11.75
C LEU A 62 -2.46 17.17 -11.12
N PRO A 63 -3.33 18.17 -10.90
CA PRO A 63 -4.64 17.94 -10.34
C PRO A 63 -5.53 17.23 -11.37
N GLY A 64 -6.51 16.46 -10.90
CA GLY A 64 -7.43 15.70 -11.74
C GLY A 64 -8.20 16.57 -12.73
N ARG A 65 -8.47 17.83 -12.37
CA ARG A 65 -9.08 18.83 -13.27
C ARG A 65 -8.27 19.12 -14.54
N ALA A 66 -6.97 18.81 -14.56
CA ALA A 66 -6.13 19.02 -15.74
C ALA A 66 -6.30 17.92 -16.81
N LYS A 67 -6.90 16.78 -16.45
CA LYS A 67 -7.09 15.66 -17.38
C LYS A 67 -8.02 16.04 -18.53
N GLY A 68 -7.58 15.76 -19.75
CA GLY A 68 -8.31 16.14 -20.97
C GLY A 68 -8.24 17.63 -21.32
N VAL A 69 -7.74 18.48 -20.42
CA VAL A 69 -7.45 19.89 -20.69
C VAL A 69 -6.02 20.04 -21.21
N VAL A 70 -5.06 19.40 -20.53
CA VAL A 70 -3.67 19.37 -21.01
C VAL A 70 -3.51 18.31 -22.10
N ARG A 71 -2.48 18.50 -22.93
CA ARG A 71 -2.13 17.54 -23.97
C ARG A 71 -1.81 16.18 -23.36
N GLU A 72 -2.24 15.11 -24.01
CA GLU A 72 -2.14 13.75 -23.49
C GLU A 72 -0.71 13.34 -23.05
N ALA A 73 0.33 13.74 -23.78
CA ALA A 73 1.70 13.43 -23.35
C ALA A 73 2.10 14.17 -22.06
N VAL A 74 1.60 15.39 -21.84
CA VAL A 74 1.83 16.15 -20.60
C VAL A 74 1.09 15.50 -19.44
N TRP A 75 -0.16 15.06 -19.68
CA TRP A 75 -0.91 14.28 -18.71
C TRP A 75 -0.15 13.00 -18.31
N ASN A 76 0.36 12.26 -19.29
CA ASN A 76 1.14 11.06 -19.01
C ASN A 76 2.42 11.33 -18.21
N LEU A 77 3.17 12.39 -18.54
CA LEU A 77 4.36 12.80 -17.79
C LEU A 77 4.05 13.28 -16.36
N SER A 78 2.85 13.82 -16.12
CA SER A 78 2.45 14.29 -14.79
C SER A 78 2.34 13.18 -13.75
N ARG A 79 2.15 11.93 -14.19
CA ARG A 79 2.00 10.75 -13.32
C ARG A 79 3.34 10.16 -12.85
N HIS A 80 4.46 10.76 -13.25
CA HIS A 80 5.77 10.45 -12.68
C HIS A 80 5.99 11.29 -11.43
N SER A 81 6.31 10.65 -10.30
CA SER A 81 6.50 11.28 -8.97
C SER A 81 7.80 12.08 -8.83
N SER A 82 8.30 12.66 -9.92
CA SER A 82 9.57 13.38 -9.96
C SER A 82 9.52 14.61 -9.04
N GLY A 83 10.53 14.73 -8.16
CA GLY A 83 10.66 15.85 -7.22
C GLY A 83 9.82 15.72 -5.95
N MET A 84 9.04 14.64 -5.79
CA MET A 84 8.32 14.35 -4.55
C MET A 84 9.23 13.65 -3.55
N LEU A 85 9.04 13.92 -2.26
CA LEU A 85 9.78 13.25 -1.19
C LEU A 85 8.93 13.04 0.06
N VAL A 86 9.27 12.01 0.82
CA VAL A 86 8.68 11.74 2.13
C VAL A 86 9.71 12.09 3.21
N ARG A 87 9.33 12.97 4.13
CA ARG A 87 10.18 13.33 5.27
C ARG A 87 9.73 12.60 6.52
N PHE A 88 10.63 11.88 7.16
CA PHE A 88 10.41 11.25 8.45
C PHE A 88 11.68 11.32 9.32
N ARG A 89 11.52 11.12 10.62
CA ARG A 89 12.63 11.02 11.59
C ARG A 89 12.43 9.76 12.40
N SER A 90 13.47 8.94 12.50
CA SER A 90 13.46 7.67 13.24
C SER A 90 14.82 7.44 13.90
N ASP A 91 14.82 6.75 15.04
CA ASP A 91 16.00 6.21 15.72
C ASP A 91 16.23 4.72 15.39
N ALA A 92 15.47 4.16 14.43
CA ALA A 92 15.61 2.79 13.97
C ALA A 92 17.01 2.50 13.41
N SER A 93 17.53 1.31 13.71
CA SER A 93 18.82 0.81 13.21
C SER A 93 18.77 0.33 11.76
N SER A 94 17.57 0.12 11.21
CA SER A 94 17.35 -0.29 9.82
C SER A 94 16.10 0.35 9.23
N ILE A 95 16.13 0.64 7.94
CA ILE A 95 15.02 1.27 7.20
C ILE A 95 14.69 0.36 6.02
N HIS A 96 13.41 0.00 5.91
CA HIS A 96 12.87 -0.78 4.81
C HIS A 96 11.84 0.05 4.06
N ALA A 97 11.78 -0.10 2.75
CA ALA A 97 10.78 0.54 1.91
C ALA A 97 10.07 -0.53 1.08
N ASP A 98 8.75 -0.53 1.15
CA ASP A 98 7.89 -1.30 0.27
C ASP A 98 7.16 -0.32 -0.65
N TYR A 99 7.29 -0.52 -1.96
CA TYR A 99 6.73 0.37 -2.96
C TYR A 99 6.35 -0.39 -4.22
N ALA A 100 5.28 0.06 -4.86
CA ALA A 100 4.85 -0.43 -6.15
C ALA A 100 5.03 0.65 -7.22
N VAL A 101 5.64 0.28 -8.34
CA VAL A 101 5.77 1.13 -9.52
C VAL A 101 4.65 0.85 -10.50
N THR A 102 4.22 1.87 -11.25
CA THR A 102 3.14 1.72 -12.23
C THR A 102 3.62 1.29 -13.61
N SER A 103 4.89 1.59 -13.95
CA SER A 103 5.47 1.22 -15.24
C SER A 103 6.08 -0.17 -15.16
N SER A 104 5.83 -1.00 -16.17
CA SER A 104 6.53 -2.28 -16.36
C SER A 104 7.93 -2.10 -16.94
N ASN A 105 8.23 -0.93 -17.52
CA ASN A 105 9.54 -0.62 -18.08
C ASN A 105 10.18 0.52 -17.28
N LEU A 106 11.14 0.16 -16.42
CA LEU A 106 11.84 1.11 -15.55
C LEU A 106 13.19 1.53 -16.13
N ALA A 107 13.87 0.68 -16.89
CA ALA A 107 15.17 1.02 -17.46
C ALA A 107 14.98 1.68 -18.82
N MET A 108 15.60 2.84 -19.02
CA MET A 108 15.74 3.46 -20.34
C MET A 108 17.20 3.39 -20.79
N PRO A 109 17.50 3.39 -22.11
CA PRO A 109 18.89 3.34 -22.58
C PRO A 109 19.80 4.43 -22.02
N HIS A 110 19.22 5.56 -21.60
CA HIS A 110 19.92 6.73 -21.08
C HIS A 110 19.65 6.98 -19.57
N MET A 111 18.90 6.10 -18.89
CA MET A 111 18.52 6.29 -17.49
C MET A 111 18.35 4.93 -16.79
N PRO A 112 19.05 4.68 -15.66
CA PRO A 112 18.93 3.42 -14.94
C PRO A 112 17.54 3.26 -14.30
N ALA A 113 17.13 2.02 -14.03
CA ALA A 113 15.83 1.70 -13.44
C ALA A 113 15.57 2.35 -12.07
N THR A 114 16.62 2.73 -11.35
CA THR A 114 16.54 3.44 -10.07
C THR A 114 16.30 4.94 -10.23
N GLY A 115 16.39 5.48 -11.45
CA GLY A 115 16.28 6.91 -11.74
C GLY A 115 15.05 7.35 -12.54
N VAL A 116 14.19 6.40 -12.96
CA VAL A 116 13.02 6.62 -13.83
C VAL A 116 11.71 6.68 -13.06
#